data_AF-A0A2U8WH30-F1
#
_entry.id   AF-A0A2U8WH30-F1
#
_cell.length_a   1.000
_cell.length_b   1.000
_cell.length_c   1.000
_cell.angle_alpha   90.00
_cell.angle_beta   90.00
_cell.angle_gamma   90.00
#
_symmetry.space_group_name_H-M   'P 1'
#
loop_
_entity.id
_entity.type
_entity.pdbx_description
1 polymer ?
#
loop_
_entity_poly.entity_id
_entity_poly.type
_entity_poly.pdbx_seq_one_letter_code
_entity_poly.pdbx_strand_id
1 'polypeptide(L)'
;MRKTRLRKTPLLAALLAGLTAAGLSQADARSARQEIAPAEEREFPFDAQIPGCQDAGVLEKITYQFAEKEAKFWNSTLTIAAYDSIERTAWRPWGIDFYPRRFCTAVATTSDGVRRRVDYSVRESLGIIGSTYGVEFCVHGLDRNLAFAYASASSCREARP
;
A
#
# COMPACT_ATOMS: atom_id res chain seq x y z
N MET A 1 54.64 -72.89 -12.86
CA MET A 1 53.32 -73.09 -12.21
C MET A 1 52.97 -71.86 -11.36
N ARG A 2 51.75 -71.77 -10.81
CA ARG A 2 51.16 -70.74 -9.91
C ARG A 2 51.82 -69.35 -9.79
N LYS A 3 51.03 -68.31 -10.12
CA LYS A 3 51.27 -66.89 -9.79
C LYS A 3 50.95 -66.61 -8.33
N THR A 4 51.72 -65.76 -7.66
CA THR A 4 51.34 -65.15 -6.37
C THR A 4 51.58 -63.63 -6.44
N ARG A 5 50.59 -62.85 -6.89
CA ARG A 5 50.67 -61.38 -6.88
C ARG A 5 50.41 -60.87 -5.46
N LEU A 6 51.26 -59.96 -4.98
CA LEU A 6 51.08 -59.27 -3.70
C LEU A 6 49.76 -58.49 -3.71
N ARG A 7 48.83 -58.81 -2.80
CA ARG A 7 47.57 -58.07 -2.62
C ARG A 7 47.85 -56.71 -1.98
N LYS A 8 47.92 -55.65 -2.79
CA LYS A 8 47.81 -54.27 -2.29
C LYS A 8 46.43 -54.07 -1.68
N THR A 9 46.35 -53.59 -0.45
CA THR A 9 45.12 -53.41 0.34
C THR A 9 44.33 -52.17 -0.10
N PRO A 10 43.11 -52.31 -0.66
CA PRO A 10 42.35 -51.18 -1.20
C PRO A 10 41.45 -50.53 -0.13
N LEU A 11 42.00 -50.17 1.03
CA LEU A 11 41.22 -49.64 2.17
C LEU A 11 41.46 -48.15 2.47
N LEU A 12 42.60 -47.57 2.09
CA LEU A 12 42.82 -46.11 2.26
C LEU A 12 42.22 -45.26 1.12
N ALA A 13 41.99 -45.83 -0.06
CA ALA A 13 41.45 -45.08 -1.20
C ALA A 13 39.97 -44.66 -1.03
N ALA A 14 39.19 -45.42 -0.25
CA ALA A 14 37.75 -45.17 -0.07
C ALA A 14 37.45 -43.95 0.82
N LEU A 15 38.32 -43.64 1.79
CA LEU A 15 38.11 -42.54 2.75
C LEU A 15 38.31 -41.14 2.15
N LEU A 16 39.20 -41.00 1.15
CA LEU A 16 39.44 -39.72 0.49
C LEU A 16 38.34 -39.32 -0.50
N ALA A 17 37.65 -40.29 -1.11
CA ALA A 17 36.53 -40.02 -2.01
C ALA A 17 35.24 -39.58 -1.28
N GLY A 18 35.11 -39.88 0.02
CA GLY A 18 33.95 -39.49 0.83
C GLY A 18 33.92 -38.00 1.15
N LEU A 19 35.07 -37.39 1.49
CA LEU A 19 35.11 -35.99 1.92
C LEU A 19 34.90 -34.98 0.77
N THR A 20 35.23 -35.33 -0.47
CA THR A 20 35.03 -34.44 -1.62
C THR A 20 33.55 -34.26 -2.02
N ALA A 21 32.66 -35.16 -1.59
CA ALA A 21 31.23 -35.07 -1.89
C ALA A 21 30.46 -34.10 -0.96
N ALA A 22 31.02 -33.74 0.21
CA ALA A 22 30.34 -32.91 1.20
C ALA A 22 30.42 -31.38 0.93
N GLY A 23 31.28 -30.95 -0.01
CA GLY A 23 31.60 -29.54 -0.23
C GLY A 23 30.74 -28.77 -1.24
N LEU A 24 29.79 -29.44 -1.92
CA LEU A 24 29.01 -28.84 -3.03
C LEU A 24 27.50 -28.78 -2.81
N SER A 25 27.04 -28.94 -1.56
CA SER A 25 25.80 -28.28 -1.17
C SER A 25 26.07 -26.77 -1.03
N GLN A 26 25.95 -26.04 -2.14
CA GLN A 26 25.50 -24.65 -2.04
C GLN A 26 24.07 -24.69 -1.50
N ALA A 27 23.96 -24.78 -0.17
CA ALA A 27 22.75 -24.38 0.51
C ALA A 27 22.57 -22.90 0.17
N ASP A 28 21.63 -22.64 -0.75
CA ASP A 28 21.21 -21.30 -1.13
C ASP A 28 20.44 -20.73 0.07
N ALA A 29 21.20 -20.38 1.12
CA ALA A 29 20.75 -19.76 2.36
C ALA A 29 20.39 -18.30 2.09
N ARG A 30 19.48 -18.13 1.11
CA ARG A 30 18.62 -16.96 1.00
C ARG A 30 17.97 -16.81 2.37
N SER A 31 18.45 -15.83 3.12
CA SER A 31 17.76 -15.37 4.33
C SER A 31 16.29 -15.18 3.98
N ALA A 32 15.38 -15.61 4.86
CA ALA A 32 13.93 -15.53 4.63
C ALA A 32 13.37 -14.09 4.66
N ARG A 33 14.18 -13.12 4.22
CA ARG A 33 13.73 -11.83 3.71
C ARG A 33 12.88 -12.12 2.47
N GLN A 34 11.57 -12.18 2.68
CA GLN A 34 10.57 -12.25 1.63
C GLN A 34 10.89 -11.23 0.52
N GLU A 35 10.94 -11.70 -0.71
CA GLU A 35 11.14 -10.86 -1.88
C GLU A 35 9.89 -9.99 -2.05
N ILE A 36 10.08 -8.66 -1.98
CA ILE A 36 8.97 -7.69 -1.99
C ILE A 36 8.56 -7.46 -3.44
N ALA A 37 7.83 -8.43 -3.99
CA ALA A 37 7.22 -8.31 -5.31
C ALA A 37 6.23 -7.14 -5.32
N PRO A 38 6.27 -6.25 -6.32
CA PRO A 38 5.33 -5.14 -6.42
C PRO A 38 3.89 -5.64 -6.63
N ALA A 39 2.90 -4.82 -6.26
CA ALA A 39 1.49 -5.12 -6.42
C ALA A 39 1.09 -5.39 -7.89
N GLU A 40 1.86 -4.86 -8.83
CA GLU A 40 1.76 -5.04 -10.27
C GLU A 40 2.22 -6.43 -10.78
N GLU A 41 2.94 -7.21 -9.96
CA GLU A 41 3.42 -8.57 -10.29
C GLU A 41 2.57 -9.69 -9.64
N ARG A 42 1.43 -9.33 -9.05
CA ARG A 42 0.50 -10.28 -8.40
C ARG A 42 -0.31 -11.07 -9.44
N GLU A 43 -0.76 -12.26 -9.06
CA GLU A 43 -1.66 -13.10 -9.90
C GLU A 43 -2.95 -12.37 -10.32
N PHE A 44 -3.46 -11.50 -9.46
CA PHE A 44 -4.38 -10.42 -9.82
C PHE A 44 -3.61 -9.10 -9.68
N PRO A 45 -3.03 -8.56 -10.77
CA PRO A 45 -2.14 -7.42 -10.71
C PRO A 45 -2.92 -6.10 -10.58
N PHE A 46 -2.28 -5.13 -9.92
CA PHE A 46 -2.69 -3.73 -9.94
C PHE A 46 -2.00 -2.98 -11.09
N ASP A 47 -2.51 -1.83 -11.50
CA ASP A 47 -1.94 -1.00 -12.59
C ASP A 47 -1.16 0.23 -12.11
N ALA A 48 -1.36 0.65 -10.86
CA ALA A 48 -0.84 1.88 -10.25
C ALA A 48 -1.22 3.21 -10.95
N GLN A 49 -2.12 3.18 -11.93
CA GLN A 49 -2.56 4.32 -12.76
C GLN A 49 -3.69 5.14 -12.11
N ILE A 50 -3.64 5.33 -10.79
CA ILE A 50 -4.64 6.13 -10.08
C ILE A 50 -4.47 7.65 -10.35
N PRO A 51 -5.56 8.46 -10.36
CA PRO A 51 -5.47 9.89 -10.67
C PRO A 51 -4.72 10.75 -9.65
N GLY A 52 -4.30 11.94 -10.10
CA GLY A 52 -3.56 12.91 -9.27
C GLY A 52 -4.40 13.52 -8.14
N CYS A 53 -3.73 14.16 -7.16
CA CYS A 53 -4.45 14.85 -6.07
C CYS A 53 -5.36 15.98 -6.59
N GLN A 54 -4.95 16.66 -7.67
CA GLN A 54 -5.66 17.75 -8.32
C GLN A 54 -6.61 17.29 -9.44
N ASP A 55 -6.86 15.98 -9.56
CA ASP A 55 -7.79 15.45 -10.57
C ASP A 55 -9.24 15.88 -10.27
N ALA A 56 -9.94 16.36 -11.30
CA ALA A 56 -11.29 16.90 -11.13
C ALA A 56 -12.29 15.83 -10.63
N GLY A 57 -12.18 14.58 -11.10
CA GLY A 57 -13.04 13.49 -10.67
C GLY A 57 -12.76 13.03 -9.24
N VAL A 58 -11.50 13.11 -8.79
CA VAL A 58 -11.13 12.90 -7.38
C VAL A 58 -11.79 13.95 -6.47
N LEU A 59 -11.69 15.24 -6.84
CA LEU A 59 -12.26 16.33 -6.06
C LEU A 59 -13.81 16.33 -6.08
N GLU A 60 -14.41 16.01 -7.23
CA GLU A 60 -15.86 15.84 -7.38
C GLU A 60 -16.40 14.71 -6.51
N LYS A 61 -15.72 13.55 -6.48
CA LYS A 61 -16.06 12.43 -5.57
C LYS A 61 -16.08 12.87 -4.11
N ILE A 62 -15.07 13.61 -3.66
CA ILE A 62 -15.00 14.11 -2.27
C ILE A 62 -16.18 15.07 -2.00
N THR A 63 -16.44 16.04 -2.90
CA THR A 63 -17.55 16.98 -2.75
C THR A 63 -18.90 16.28 -2.68
N TYR A 64 -19.16 15.33 -3.58
CA TYR A 64 -20.39 14.55 -3.64
C TYR A 64 -20.58 13.69 -2.38
N GLN A 65 -19.56 12.88 -2.03
CA GLN A 65 -19.62 12.00 -0.87
C GLN A 65 -19.69 12.76 0.46
N PHE A 66 -19.08 13.94 0.56
CA PHE A 66 -19.18 14.81 1.72
C PHE A 66 -20.61 15.35 1.88
N ALA A 67 -21.20 15.91 0.82
CA ALA A 67 -22.57 16.42 0.84
C ALA A 67 -23.58 15.30 1.14
N GLU A 68 -23.42 14.12 0.53
CA GLU A 68 -24.19 12.92 0.84
C GLU A 68 -24.05 12.50 2.31
N LYS A 69 -22.84 12.53 2.89
CA LYS A 69 -22.60 12.16 4.29
C LYS A 69 -23.27 13.15 5.26
N GLU A 70 -23.10 14.45 5.03
CA GLU A 70 -23.72 15.49 5.86
C GLU A 70 -25.25 15.46 5.78
N ALA A 71 -25.82 15.26 4.59
CA ALA A 71 -27.27 15.16 4.42
C ALA A 71 -27.86 13.88 5.04
N LYS A 72 -27.28 12.71 4.76
CA LYS A 72 -27.87 11.40 5.15
C LYS A 72 -27.65 11.04 6.62
N PHE A 73 -26.54 11.45 7.23
CA PHE A 73 -26.17 11.01 8.59
C PHE A 73 -26.13 12.13 9.62
N TRP A 74 -26.02 13.40 9.20
CA TRP A 74 -25.79 14.53 10.13
C TRP A 74 -26.86 15.64 10.06
N ASN A 75 -27.92 15.45 9.26
CA ASN A 75 -29.00 16.42 9.04
C ASN A 75 -28.45 17.82 8.71
N SER A 76 -27.44 17.86 7.82
CA SER A 76 -26.61 19.02 7.55
C SER A 76 -26.55 19.29 6.05
N THR A 77 -26.68 20.55 5.66
CA THR A 77 -26.58 21.03 4.27
C THR A 77 -25.18 21.55 3.93
N LEU A 78 -24.17 21.18 4.73
CA LEU A 78 -22.77 21.52 4.43
C LEU A 78 -22.31 20.83 3.14
N THR A 79 -21.73 21.63 2.25
CA THR A 79 -21.07 21.18 1.01
C THR A 79 -19.66 21.78 0.94
N ILE A 80 -18.79 21.21 0.09
CA ILE A 80 -17.51 21.84 -0.25
C ILE A 80 -17.72 22.68 -1.51
N ALA A 81 -17.42 23.97 -1.44
CA ALA A 81 -17.62 24.94 -2.52
C ALA A 81 -16.34 25.19 -3.34
N ALA A 82 -15.15 25.05 -2.74
CA ALA A 82 -13.87 25.21 -3.42
C ALA A 82 -12.75 24.42 -2.74
N TYR A 83 -11.70 24.10 -3.49
CA TYR A 83 -10.44 23.56 -2.98
C TYR A 83 -9.28 24.52 -3.33
N ASP A 84 -8.31 24.61 -2.44
CA ASP A 84 -7.09 25.43 -2.54
C ASP A 84 -5.91 24.62 -1.98
N SER A 85 -4.68 24.97 -2.38
CA SER A 85 -3.45 24.49 -1.75
C SER A 85 -3.33 22.96 -1.75
N ILE A 86 -3.66 22.35 -2.89
CA ILE A 86 -3.73 20.89 -3.08
C ILE A 86 -2.34 20.32 -3.35
N GLU A 87 -1.83 19.49 -2.44
CA GLU A 87 -0.52 18.85 -2.54
C GLU A 87 -0.57 17.33 -2.31
N ARG A 88 0.46 16.61 -2.80
CA ARG A 88 0.66 15.18 -2.55
C ARG A 88 1.56 15.00 -1.33
N THR A 89 1.02 14.47 -0.24
CA THR A 89 1.77 14.20 1.00
C THR A 89 2.56 12.89 0.93
N ALA A 90 2.06 11.85 0.24
CA ALA A 90 2.82 10.61 0.01
C ALA A 90 2.39 9.84 -1.26
N TRP A 91 3.25 8.92 -1.68
CA TRP A 91 2.98 7.90 -2.70
C TRP A 91 3.42 6.55 -2.13
N ARG A 92 2.51 5.57 -2.11
CA ARG A 92 2.71 4.20 -1.62
C ARG A 92 3.55 4.10 -0.32
N PRO A 93 3.22 4.86 0.75
CA PRO A 93 4.06 4.97 1.93
C PRO A 93 4.25 3.66 2.71
N TRP A 94 3.38 2.66 2.50
CA TRP A 94 3.43 1.38 3.22
C TRP A 94 4.28 0.31 2.50
N GLY A 95 4.62 0.52 1.22
CA GLY A 95 5.37 -0.46 0.41
C GLY A 95 4.87 -0.55 -1.04
N ILE A 96 5.64 -1.23 -1.89
CA ILE A 96 5.29 -1.50 -3.29
C ILE A 96 4.43 -2.76 -3.45
N ASP A 97 4.55 -3.71 -2.54
CA ASP A 97 3.73 -4.92 -2.39
C ASP A 97 2.27 -4.61 -2.01
N PHE A 98 2.03 -3.43 -1.43
CA PHE A 98 0.69 -2.93 -1.13
C PHE A 98 0.00 -2.31 -2.34
N TYR A 99 -1.32 -2.50 -2.40
CA TYR A 99 -2.24 -1.91 -3.37
C TYR A 99 -1.96 -0.40 -3.59
N PRO A 100 -1.94 0.13 -4.83
CA PRO A 100 -1.49 1.50 -5.04
C PRO A 100 -2.35 2.59 -4.35
N ARG A 101 -1.64 3.58 -3.81
CA ARG A 101 -2.12 4.54 -2.80
C ARG A 101 -1.41 5.88 -2.97
N ARG A 102 -2.18 6.97 -3.07
CA ARG A 102 -1.67 8.35 -3.11
C ARG A 102 -2.33 9.17 -2.03
N PHE A 103 -1.55 9.66 -1.07
CA PHE A 103 -2.05 10.53 -0.01
C PHE A 103 -1.86 12.00 -0.41
N CYS A 104 -2.86 12.81 -0.09
CA CYS A 104 -3.01 14.18 -0.51
C CYS A 104 -3.51 15.03 0.68
N THR A 105 -3.27 16.34 0.63
CA THR A 105 -3.93 17.30 1.51
C THR A 105 -4.31 18.54 0.73
N ALA A 106 -5.35 19.24 1.19
CA ALA A 106 -5.85 20.48 0.60
C ALA A 106 -6.56 21.34 1.65
N VAL A 107 -6.86 22.59 1.29
CA VAL A 107 -7.78 23.45 2.04
C VAL A 107 -9.11 23.50 1.30
N ALA A 108 -10.14 22.89 1.88
CA ALA A 108 -11.51 22.97 1.40
C ALA A 108 -12.21 24.20 2.02
N THR A 109 -12.90 24.99 1.19
CA THR A 109 -13.84 26.02 1.66
C THR A 109 -15.25 25.45 1.59
N THR A 110 -15.93 25.36 2.72
CA THR A 110 -17.29 24.80 2.82
C THR A 110 -18.37 25.88 2.72
N SER A 111 -19.63 25.48 2.56
CA SER A 111 -20.78 26.40 2.36
C SER A 111 -21.10 27.31 3.55
N ASP A 112 -20.53 27.06 4.74
CA ASP A 112 -20.53 27.98 5.89
C ASP A 112 -19.41 29.06 5.81
N GLY A 113 -18.66 29.10 4.71
CA GLY A 113 -17.54 30.04 4.49
C GLY A 113 -16.26 29.67 5.24
N VAL A 114 -16.25 28.60 6.04
CA VAL A 114 -15.09 28.19 6.83
C VAL A 114 -14.09 27.44 5.95
N ARG A 115 -12.81 27.83 6.05
CA ARG A 115 -11.70 27.10 5.42
C ARG A 115 -11.23 25.98 6.34
N ARG A 116 -11.37 24.73 5.91
CA ARG A 116 -10.99 23.52 6.66
C ARG A 116 -9.92 22.74 5.89
N ARG A 117 -8.92 22.19 6.59
CA ARG A 117 -8.01 21.20 5.99
C ARG A 117 -8.82 19.95 5.63
N VAL A 118 -8.54 19.34 4.48
CA VAL A 118 -8.99 18.00 4.14
C VAL A 118 -7.78 17.15 3.82
N ASP A 119 -7.64 16.03 4.54
CA ASP A 119 -6.68 14.98 4.20
C ASP A 119 -7.43 13.87 3.47
N TYR A 120 -6.84 13.33 2.40
CA TYR A 120 -7.49 12.31 1.60
C TYR A 120 -6.49 11.38 0.93
N SER A 121 -6.97 10.20 0.54
CA SER A 121 -6.20 9.24 -0.24
C SER A 121 -6.97 8.76 -1.46
N VAL A 122 -6.31 8.79 -2.61
CA VAL A 122 -6.75 8.11 -3.83
C VAL A 122 -6.21 6.69 -3.76
N ARG A 123 -7.08 5.70 -3.98
CA ARG A 123 -6.79 4.27 -3.74
C ARG A 123 -7.26 3.45 -4.93
N GLU A 124 -6.41 2.56 -5.44
CA GLU A 124 -6.78 1.69 -6.57
C GLU A 124 -7.84 0.65 -6.16
N SER A 125 -8.63 0.20 -7.14
CA SER A 125 -9.62 -0.89 -7.02
C SER A 125 -10.62 -0.75 -5.86
N LEU A 126 -10.98 0.49 -5.48
CA LEU A 126 -11.92 0.79 -4.39
C LEU A 126 -13.06 1.74 -4.80
N GLY A 127 -13.29 1.88 -6.10
CA GLY A 127 -14.52 2.44 -6.67
C GLY A 127 -15.65 1.41 -6.74
N ILE A 128 -16.58 1.62 -7.66
CA ILE A 128 -17.79 0.80 -7.83
C ILE A 128 -17.40 -0.67 -8.06
N ILE A 129 -17.68 -1.54 -7.08
CA ILE A 129 -17.33 -2.98 -7.09
C ILE A 129 -15.85 -3.21 -7.46
N GLY A 130 -14.96 -2.30 -7.04
CA GLY A 130 -13.52 -2.35 -7.32
C GLY A 130 -13.11 -2.10 -8.78
N SER A 131 -14.03 -1.79 -9.69
CA SER A 131 -13.75 -1.56 -11.12
C SER A 131 -12.99 -0.27 -11.46
N THR A 132 -12.73 0.59 -10.47
CA THR A 132 -12.06 1.88 -10.65
C THR A 132 -11.49 2.38 -9.31
N TYR A 133 -10.92 3.58 -9.27
CA TYR A 133 -10.35 4.16 -8.05
C TYR A 133 -11.42 4.62 -7.05
N GLY A 134 -11.10 4.40 -5.77
CA GLY A 134 -11.80 4.97 -4.62
C GLY A 134 -11.09 6.23 -4.10
N VAL A 135 -11.82 7.04 -3.33
CA VAL A 135 -11.26 8.18 -2.60
C VAL A 135 -11.79 8.12 -1.17
N GLU A 136 -10.88 8.18 -0.20
CA GLU A 136 -11.19 8.20 1.23
C GLU A 136 -10.69 9.53 1.82
N PHE A 137 -11.51 10.23 2.62
CA PHE A 137 -11.22 11.61 3.02
C PHE A 137 -11.72 11.96 4.43
N CYS A 138 -11.00 12.87 5.09
CA CYS A 138 -11.33 13.43 6.40
C CYS A 138 -11.23 14.96 6.36
N VAL A 139 -12.38 15.63 6.51
CA VAL A 139 -12.45 17.09 6.65
C VAL A 139 -12.26 17.45 8.12
N HIS A 140 -11.23 18.24 8.41
CA HIS A 140 -10.81 18.57 9.77
C HIS A 140 -11.90 19.33 10.52
N GLY A 141 -12.28 18.81 11.69
CA GLY A 141 -13.35 19.33 12.53
C GLY A 141 -14.76 18.83 12.15
N LEU A 142 -14.90 18.03 11.08
CA LEU A 142 -16.19 17.45 10.63
C LEU A 142 -16.20 15.92 10.62
N ASP A 143 -15.15 15.24 11.09
CA ASP A 143 -15.19 13.79 11.37
C ASP A 143 -15.96 13.48 12.67
N ARG A 144 -17.28 13.74 12.64
CA ARG A 144 -18.21 13.65 13.78
C ARG A 144 -18.26 12.28 14.44
N ASN A 145 -18.03 11.21 13.66
CA ASN A 145 -18.02 9.83 14.14
C ASN A 145 -16.63 9.24 14.36
N LEU A 146 -15.57 10.08 14.30
CA LEU A 146 -14.17 9.69 14.49
C LEU A 146 -13.71 8.55 13.55
N ALA A 147 -14.26 8.47 12.33
CA ALA A 147 -13.96 7.38 11.38
C ALA A 147 -12.48 7.36 10.93
N PHE A 148 -11.83 8.51 10.94
CA PHE A 148 -10.43 8.66 10.55
C PHE A 148 -9.56 9.19 11.70
N ALA A 149 -10.10 9.23 12.92
CA ALA A 149 -9.53 9.92 14.06
C ALA A 149 -9.12 8.96 15.19
N TYR A 150 -8.07 9.34 15.94
CA TYR A 150 -7.62 8.58 17.13
C TYR A 150 -7.86 9.33 18.45
N ALA A 151 -8.21 10.62 18.40
CA ALA A 151 -8.40 11.47 19.58
C ALA A 151 -9.40 12.62 19.38
N SER A 152 -9.51 13.19 18.17
CA SER A 152 -10.43 14.30 17.86
C SER A 152 -10.87 14.31 16.40
N ALA A 153 -11.99 14.96 16.10
CA ALA A 153 -12.48 15.19 14.73
C ALA A 153 -11.53 16.05 13.85
N SER A 154 -10.47 16.62 14.43
CA SER A 154 -9.38 17.33 13.74
C SER A 154 -8.09 16.49 13.62
N SER A 155 -8.09 15.24 14.10
CA SER A 155 -6.88 14.40 14.12
C SER A 155 -6.63 13.66 12.81
N CYS A 156 -7.67 13.31 12.03
CA CYS A 156 -7.61 12.77 10.66
C CYS A 156 -6.34 11.93 10.37
N ARG A 157 -6.05 10.90 11.16
CA ARG A 157 -4.81 10.12 11.03
C ARG A 157 -4.91 9.04 9.96
N GLU A 158 -6.04 8.35 9.85
CA GLU A 158 -6.22 7.27 8.86
C GLU A 158 -6.30 7.80 7.41
N ALA A 159 -6.65 9.09 7.25
CA ALA A 159 -6.57 9.79 5.96
C ALA A 159 -5.16 10.32 5.63
N ARG A 160 -4.14 9.97 6.42
CA ARG A 160 -2.74 10.42 6.29
C ARG A 160 -1.76 9.23 6.32
N PRO A 161 -0.49 9.44 5.93
CA PRO A 161 0.57 8.42 6.01
C PRO A 161 0.89 7.90 7.43
#